data_AF-A0A4Q5SVS6-F1
#
_entry.id   AF-A0A4Q5SVS6-F1
#
_cell.length_a   1.000
_cell.length_b   1.000
_cell.length_c   1.000
_cell.angle_alpha   90.00
_cell.angle_beta   90.00
_cell.angle_gamma   90.00
#
_symmetry.space_group_name_H-M   'P 1'
#
loop_
_entity.id
_entity.type
_entity.pdbx_description
1 polymer ?
#
loop_
_entity_poly.entity_id
_entity_poly.type
_entity_poly.pdbx_seq_one_letter_code
_entity_poly.pdbx_strand_id
1 'polypeptide(L)'
;MSAQFNIPVRIESLEKRRRMTGVLHVIAAFYLLAVTASLIPQRSGTGILSLVPFLVVALGTLVYGIFRRKFDPTARYNSAVRALMAIAMGLLALTQTGLAAYGLYAWTILSVMLLFSEKVLFQPSNIELTEAGIGLPGSPKPPVLPWTELENIIVRADYLTLFRNDKKFVQLEVTSTLDPQLIADADAFGKAQIRKQAIPV
;
A
#
# COMPACT_ATOMS: atom_id res chain seq x y z
N MET A 1 14.81 -5.76 29.64
CA MET A 1 14.02 -5.23 28.51
C MET A 1 14.84 -5.49 27.26
N SER A 2 14.34 -6.26 26.30
CA SER A 2 15.00 -6.44 25.00
C SER A 2 14.99 -5.10 24.28
N ALA A 3 16.16 -4.64 23.82
CA ALA A 3 16.25 -3.39 23.08
C ALA A 3 15.58 -3.57 21.70
N GLN A 4 14.61 -2.71 21.39
CA GLN A 4 13.89 -2.70 20.11
C GLN A 4 13.86 -1.28 19.58
N PHE A 5 14.31 -1.10 18.33
CA PHE A 5 14.29 0.20 17.66
C PHE A 5 13.43 0.14 16.41
N ASN A 6 12.57 1.15 16.21
CA ASN A 6 11.68 1.24 15.06
C ASN A 6 12.08 2.44 14.20
N ILE A 7 12.59 2.19 13.01
CA ILE A 7 13.07 3.20 12.07
C ILE A 7 12.09 3.28 10.90
N PRO A 8 11.34 4.38 10.74
CA PRO A 8 10.38 4.52 9.66
C PRO A 8 11.11 4.84 8.35
N VAL A 9 11.00 3.95 7.38
CA VAL A 9 11.75 4.00 6.12
C VAL A 9 10.83 4.05 4.90
N ARG A 10 11.34 4.60 3.81
CA ARG A 10 10.72 4.61 2.49
C ARG A 10 11.26 3.43 1.68
N ILE A 11 10.36 2.58 1.20
CA ILE A 11 10.70 1.49 0.29
C ILE A 11 10.11 1.80 -1.09
N GLU A 12 10.98 2.02 -2.08
CA GLU A 12 10.60 2.38 -3.45
C GLU A 12 9.62 1.38 -4.09
N SER A 13 9.78 0.08 -3.80
CA SER A 13 8.87 -0.95 -4.32
C SER A 13 7.45 -0.83 -3.76
N LEU A 14 7.30 -0.46 -2.48
CA LEU A 14 6.00 -0.19 -1.86
C LEU A 14 5.41 1.11 -2.40
N GLU A 15 6.23 2.12 -2.65
CA GLU A 15 5.78 3.35 -3.28
C GLU A 15 5.25 3.14 -4.68
N LYS A 16 5.98 2.38 -5.51
CA LYS A 16 5.52 2.01 -6.86
C LYS A 16 4.16 1.33 -6.80
N ARG A 17 3.94 0.41 -5.85
CA ARG A 17 2.64 -0.22 -5.61
C ARG A 17 1.57 0.79 -5.18
N ARG A 18 1.89 1.71 -4.26
CA ARG A 18 0.97 2.80 -3.85
C ARG A 18 0.59 3.74 -5.00
N ARG A 19 1.48 3.93 -5.99
CA ARG A 19 1.18 4.69 -7.22
C ARG A 19 0.21 3.94 -8.12
N MET A 20 0.32 2.62 -8.20
CA MET A 20 -0.58 1.77 -9.00
C MET A 20 -2.02 1.75 -8.46
N THR A 21 -2.24 1.97 -7.15
CA THR A 21 -3.58 2.07 -6.57
C THR A 21 -4.44 3.15 -7.24
N GLY A 22 -3.87 4.31 -7.56
CA GLY A 22 -4.60 5.39 -8.26
C GLY A 22 -5.08 4.94 -9.64
N VAL A 23 -4.22 4.23 -10.38
CA VAL A 23 -4.55 3.67 -11.70
C VAL A 23 -5.68 2.64 -11.61
N LEU A 24 -5.68 1.79 -10.57
CA LEU A 24 -6.75 0.83 -10.35
C LEU A 24 -8.10 1.49 -10.10
N HIS A 25 -8.15 2.64 -9.43
CA HIS A 25 -9.38 3.43 -9.29
C HIS A 25 -9.85 3.99 -10.63
N VAL A 26 -8.93 4.50 -11.45
CA VAL A 26 -9.25 5.03 -12.78
C VAL A 26 -9.85 3.94 -13.68
N ILE A 27 -9.23 2.75 -13.71
CA ILE A 27 -9.72 1.63 -14.53
C ILE A 27 -11.10 1.16 -14.05
N ALA A 28 -11.28 0.97 -12.74
CA ALA A 28 -12.57 0.56 -12.18
C ALA A 28 -13.67 1.62 -12.44
N ALA A 29 -13.34 2.89 -12.24
CA ALA A 29 -14.24 4.01 -12.50
C ALA A 29 -14.64 4.08 -13.98
N PHE A 30 -13.68 3.93 -14.90
CA PHE A 30 -13.96 3.93 -16.33
C PHE A 30 -14.84 2.74 -16.73
N TYR A 31 -14.59 1.56 -16.17
CA TYR A 31 -15.44 0.40 -16.38
C TYR A 31 -16.88 0.65 -15.91
N LEU A 32 -17.08 1.14 -14.68
CA LEU A 32 -18.41 1.48 -14.17
C LEU A 32 -19.09 2.56 -15.03
N LEU A 33 -18.34 3.58 -15.45
CA LEU A 33 -18.85 4.65 -16.31
C LEU A 33 -19.31 4.10 -17.66
N ALA A 34 -18.49 3.28 -18.32
CA ALA A 34 -18.79 2.70 -19.63
C ALA A 34 -20.03 1.79 -19.58
N VAL A 35 -20.11 0.92 -18.57
CA VAL A 35 -21.29 0.06 -18.38
C VAL A 35 -22.52 0.91 -18.08
N THR A 36 -22.43 1.89 -17.18
CA THR A 36 -23.58 2.76 -16.85
C THR A 36 -24.05 3.55 -18.07
N ALA A 37 -23.13 4.10 -18.88
CA ALA A 37 -23.45 4.83 -20.09
C ALA A 37 -24.14 3.95 -21.15
N SER A 38 -23.72 2.69 -21.27
CA SER A 38 -24.33 1.72 -22.19
C SER A 38 -25.81 1.41 -21.88
N LEU A 39 -26.24 1.68 -20.63
CA LEU A 39 -27.61 1.47 -20.17
C LEU A 39 -28.51 2.68 -20.39
N ILE A 40 -27.95 3.86 -20.70
CA ILE A 40 -28.73 5.08 -20.91
C ILE A 40 -29.73 4.90 -22.07
N PRO A 41 -29.36 4.38 -23.25
CA PRO A 41 -30.31 4.18 -24.35
C PRO A 41 -31.40 3.14 -24.02
N GLN A 42 -31.14 2.24 -23.07
CA GLN A 42 -32.04 1.16 -22.69
C GLN A 42 -33.08 1.59 -21.65
N ARG A 43 -32.92 2.78 -21.05
CA ARG A 43 -33.82 3.31 -20.02
C ARG A 43 -34.43 4.62 -20.49
N SER A 44 -35.74 4.76 -20.34
CA SER A 44 -36.47 6.00 -20.65
C SER A 44 -37.11 6.59 -19.40
N GLY A 45 -37.35 7.90 -19.42
CA GLY A 45 -38.03 8.63 -18.34
C GLY A 45 -37.32 8.51 -16.98
N THR A 46 -38.07 8.10 -15.96
CA THR A 46 -37.56 7.95 -14.58
C THR A 46 -36.50 6.85 -14.43
N GLY A 47 -36.41 5.93 -15.38
CA GLY A 47 -35.36 4.90 -15.40
C GLY A 47 -33.95 5.46 -15.50
N ILE A 48 -33.76 6.65 -16.11
CA ILE A 48 -32.45 7.29 -16.23
C ILE A 48 -31.98 7.83 -14.86
N LEU A 49 -32.90 8.34 -14.04
CA LEU A 49 -32.58 8.85 -12.70
C LEU A 49 -31.95 7.77 -11.81
N SER A 50 -32.35 6.50 -11.99
CA SER A 50 -31.75 5.39 -11.27
C SER A 50 -30.28 5.13 -11.63
N LEU A 51 -29.77 5.66 -12.75
CA LEU A 51 -28.37 5.55 -13.15
C LEU A 51 -27.47 6.62 -12.54
N VAL A 52 -28.05 7.73 -12.07
CA VAL A 52 -27.31 8.90 -11.54
C VAL A 52 -26.37 8.54 -10.39
N PRO A 53 -26.76 7.73 -9.39
CA PRO A 53 -25.84 7.36 -8.31
C PRO A 53 -24.56 6.67 -8.82
N PHE A 54 -24.68 5.78 -9.82
CA PHE A 54 -23.52 5.08 -10.38
C PHE A 54 -22.61 6.02 -11.18
N LEU A 55 -23.18 6.97 -11.92
CA LEU A 55 -22.41 8.02 -12.60
C LEU A 55 -21.65 8.90 -11.60
N VAL A 56 -22.29 9.29 -10.50
CA VAL A 56 -21.66 10.08 -9.44
C VAL A 56 -20.50 9.31 -8.80
N VAL A 57 -20.68 8.03 -8.48
CA VAL A 57 -19.60 7.18 -7.93
C VAL A 57 -18.47 7.00 -8.93
N ALA A 58 -18.79 6.73 -10.20
CA ALA A 58 -17.79 6.55 -11.25
C ALA A 58 -16.96 7.83 -11.44
N LEU A 59 -17.60 8.99 -11.62
CA LEU A 59 -16.91 10.26 -11.80
C LEU A 59 -16.13 10.68 -10.55
N GLY A 60 -16.71 10.55 -9.36
CA GLY A 60 -16.02 10.85 -8.10
C GLY A 60 -14.78 9.98 -7.90
N THR A 61 -14.87 8.69 -8.23
CA THR A 61 -13.73 7.77 -8.14
C THR A 61 -12.69 8.02 -9.22
N LEU A 62 -13.11 8.43 -10.42
CA LEU A 62 -12.20 8.82 -11.50
C LEU A 62 -11.38 10.05 -11.10
N VAL A 63 -12.04 11.09 -10.61
CA VAL A 63 -11.41 12.31 -10.10
C VAL A 63 -10.48 11.96 -8.93
N TYR A 64 -10.93 11.15 -7.99
CA TYR A 64 -10.10 10.67 -6.89
C TYR A 64 -8.87 9.92 -7.41
N GLY A 65 -9.00 8.98 -8.36
CA GLY A 65 -7.90 8.21 -8.90
C GLY A 65 -6.83 9.07 -9.59
N ILE A 66 -7.26 10.06 -10.40
CA ILE A 66 -6.38 10.98 -11.13
C ILE A 66 -5.66 11.94 -10.16
N PHE A 67 -6.40 12.53 -9.23
CA PHE A 67 -5.89 13.59 -8.35
C PHE A 67 -5.55 13.10 -6.92
N ARG A 68 -5.48 11.78 -6.71
CA ARG A 68 -5.28 11.15 -5.39
C ARG A 68 -4.11 11.76 -4.63
N ARG A 69 -2.97 11.96 -5.31
CA ARG A 69 -1.75 12.47 -4.67
C ARG A 69 -1.89 13.88 -4.11
N LYS A 70 -2.80 14.69 -4.69
CA LYS A 70 -3.02 16.07 -4.29
C LYS A 70 -4.04 16.15 -3.15
N PHE A 71 -5.13 15.39 -3.22
CA PHE A 71 -6.21 15.45 -2.23
C PHE A 71 -6.02 14.50 -1.04
N ASP A 72 -5.35 13.38 -1.25
CA ASP A 72 -5.19 12.33 -0.24
C ASP A 72 -3.78 11.67 -0.30
N PRO A 73 -2.73 12.44 0.06
CA PRO A 73 -1.35 11.95 0.04
C PRO A 73 -1.13 10.74 0.96
N THR A 74 -1.89 10.65 2.06
CA THR A 74 -1.82 9.55 3.02
C THR A 74 -2.75 8.37 2.69
N ALA A 75 -3.58 8.49 1.64
CA ALA A 75 -4.54 7.46 1.22
C ALA A 75 -5.62 7.13 2.27
N ARG A 76 -5.97 8.10 3.12
CA ARG A 76 -6.99 7.95 4.17
C ARG A 76 -8.35 7.53 3.63
N TYR A 77 -8.76 8.07 2.48
CA TYR A 77 -10.07 7.83 1.87
C TYR A 77 -10.06 6.64 0.91
N ASN A 78 -8.89 6.05 0.64
CA ASN A 78 -8.73 4.98 -0.35
C ASN A 78 -9.69 3.80 -0.10
N SER A 79 -9.80 3.34 1.15
CA SER A 79 -10.71 2.28 1.53
C SER A 79 -12.18 2.66 1.36
N ALA A 80 -12.56 3.90 1.67
CA ALA A 80 -13.94 4.36 1.52
C ALA A 80 -14.34 4.41 0.04
N VAL A 81 -13.48 4.96 -0.82
CA VAL A 81 -13.70 4.99 -2.28
C VAL A 81 -13.80 3.58 -2.85
N ARG A 82 -12.94 2.66 -2.40
CA ARG A 82 -12.98 1.26 -2.85
C ARG A 82 -14.27 0.55 -2.41
N ALA A 83 -14.72 0.76 -1.19
CA ALA A 83 -15.98 0.21 -0.69
C ALA A 83 -17.19 0.78 -1.45
N LEU A 84 -17.21 2.09 -1.69
CA LEU A 84 -18.27 2.75 -2.46
C LEU A 84 -18.33 2.22 -3.90
N MET A 85 -17.17 2.02 -4.54
CA MET A 85 -17.08 1.42 -5.87
C MET A 85 -17.60 -0.02 -5.88
N ALA A 86 -17.21 -0.85 -4.89
CA ALA A 86 -17.69 -2.22 -4.76
C ALA A 86 -19.22 -2.27 -4.60
N ILE A 87 -19.79 -1.41 -3.75
CA ILE A 87 -21.24 -1.32 -3.56
C ILE A 87 -21.92 -0.89 -4.87
N ALA A 88 -21.41 0.15 -5.53
CA ALA A 88 -21.98 0.64 -6.79
C ALA A 88 -21.96 -0.42 -7.90
N MET A 89 -20.84 -1.11 -8.09
CA MET A 89 -20.72 -2.19 -9.07
C MET A 89 -21.61 -3.38 -8.72
N GLY A 90 -21.67 -3.78 -7.46
CA GLY A 90 -22.49 -4.91 -7.01
C GLY A 90 -23.98 -4.63 -7.17
N LEU A 91 -24.44 -3.43 -6.78
CA LEU A 91 -25.82 -3.01 -6.97
C LEU A 91 -26.19 -2.91 -8.45
N LEU A 92 -25.30 -2.38 -9.29
CA LEU A 92 -25.54 -2.34 -10.73
C LEU A 92 -25.61 -3.77 -11.31
N ALA A 93 -24.75 -4.68 -10.86
CA ALA A 93 -24.72 -6.08 -11.30
C ALA A 93 -26.06 -6.80 -11.08
N LEU A 94 -26.73 -6.53 -9.96
CA LEU A 94 -28.06 -7.09 -9.66
C LEU A 94 -29.14 -6.69 -10.67
N THR A 95 -28.93 -5.59 -11.41
CA THR A 95 -29.87 -5.13 -12.45
C THR A 95 -29.55 -5.63 -13.85
N GLN A 96 -28.46 -6.38 -14.00
CA GLN A 96 -27.94 -6.86 -15.29
C GLN A 96 -28.02 -8.38 -15.38
N THR A 97 -27.92 -8.91 -16.59
CA THR A 97 -27.81 -10.35 -16.85
C THR A 97 -26.64 -10.66 -17.79
N GLY A 98 -26.25 -11.94 -17.86
CA GLY A 98 -25.19 -12.41 -18.75
C GLY A 98 -23.82 -11.80 -18.46
N LEU A 99 -23.03 -11.55 -19.52
CA LEU A 99 -21.64 -11.09 -19.43
C LEU A 99 -21.48 -9.75 -18.71
N ALA A 100 -22.44 -8.82 -18.87
CA ALA A 100 -22.40 -7.53 -18.20
C ALA A 100 -22.49 -7.69 -16.67
N ALA A 101 -23.37 -8.56 -16.19
CA ALA A 101 -23.48 -8.88 -14.76
C ALA A 101 -22.21 -9.55 -14.24
N TYR A 102 -21.68 -10.55 -14.94
CA TYR A 102 -20.46 -11.25 -14.52
C TYR A 102 -19.25 -10.32 -14.43
N GLY A 103 -19.08 -9.40 -15.38
CA GLY A 103 -18.02 -8.41 -15.33
C GLY A 103 -18.14 -7.46 -14.13
N LEU A 104 -19.36 -6.97 -13.83
CA LEU A 104 -19.61 -6.14 -12.65
C LEU A 104 -19.38 -6.90 -11.33
N TYR A 105 -19.79 -8.16 -11.23
CA TYR A 105 -19.49 -9.00 -10.06
C TYR A 105 -17.99 -9.26 -9.89
N ALA A 106 -17.27 -9.56 -10.97
CA ALA A 106 -15.84 -9.75 -10.92
C ALA A 106 -15.12 -8.50 -10.39
N TRP A 107 -15.50 -7.31 -10.89
CA TRP A 107 -14.97 -6.04 -10.39
C TRP A 107 -15.39 -5.72 -8.96
N THR A 108 -16.59 -6.13 -8.55
CA THR A 108 -17.05 -6.00 -7.15
C THR A 108 -16.15 -6.81 -6.22
N ILE A 109 -15.94 -8.10 -6.53
CA ILE A 109 -15.08 -9.00 -5.75
C ILE A 109 -13.64 -8.45 -5.73
N LEU A 110 -13.11 -8.06 -6.88
CA LEU A 110 -11.77 -7.47 -6.96
C LEU A 110 -11.65 -6.21 -6.10
N SER A 111 -12.66 -5.33 -6.13
CA SER A 111 -12.67 -4.13 -5.30
C SER A 111 -12.69 -4.45 -3.81
N VAL A 112 -13.44 -5.47 -3.39
CA VAL A 112 -13.43 -5.96 -2.00
C VAL A 112 -12.07 -6.56 -1.63
N MET A 113 -11.44 -7.36 -2.50
CA MET A 113 -10.09 -7.88 -2.24
C MET A 113 -9.04 -6.76 -2.12
N LEU A 114 -9.15 -5.74 -2.97
CA LEU A 114 -8.29 -4.56 -2.92
C LEU A 114 -8.52 -3.73 -1.65
N LEU A 115 -9.77 -3.62 -1.19
CA LEU A 115 -10.11 -2.93 0.07
C LEU A 115 -9.30 -3.49 1.26
N PHE A 116 -9.14 -4.81 1.34
CA PHE A 116 -8.39 -5.47 2.40
C PHE A 116 -6.88 -5.44 2.17
N SER A 117 -6.42 -5.73 0.95
CA SER A 117 -4.97 -5.77 0.66
C SER A 117 -4.31 -4.39 0.70
N GLU A 118 -5.03 -3.34 0.33
CA GLU A 118 -4.48 -1.97 0.35
C GLU A 118 -4.32 -1.42 1.78
N LYS A 119 -5.14 -1.86 2.74
CA LYS A 119 -4.92 -1.48 4.15
C LYS A 119 -3.52 -1.85 4.63
N VAL A 120 -3.00 -3.00 4.20
CA VAL A 120 -1.64 -3.45 4.54
C VAL A 120 -0.59 -2.62 3.78
N LEU A 121 -0.86 -2.28 2.52
CA LEU A 121 0.09 -1.52 1.68
C LEU A 121 0.33 -0.08 2.17
N PHE A 122 -0.69 0.55 2.77
CA PHE A 122 -0.61 1.93 3.26
C PHE A 122 -0.12 2.05 4.70
N GLN A 123 0.19 0.95 5.39
CA GLN A 123 0.82 1.03 6.70
C GLN A 123 2.21 1.67 6.62
N PRO A 124 2.64 2.44 7.65
CA PRO A 124 4.01 2.92 7.75
C PRO A 124 5.00 1.76 7.62
N SER A 125 6.03 1.92 6.80
CA SER A 125 7.05 0.91 6.64
C SER A 125 8.13 1.15 7.69
N ASN A 126 8.03 0.43 8.81
CA ASN A 126 9.01 0.52 9.88
C ASN A 126 9.98 -0.66 9.79
N ILE A 127 11.28 -0.37 9.84
CA ILE A 127 12.28 -1.39 10.11
C ILE A 127 12.42 -1.55 11.60
N GLU A 128 12.29 -2.78 12.06
CA GLU A 128 12.46 -3.13 13.46
C GLU A 128 13.83 -3.75 13.67
N LEU A 129 14.68 -3.12 14.48
CA LEU A 129 15.93 -3.71 14.93
C LEU A 129 15.67 -4.45 16.24
N THR A 130 15.86 -5.77 16.22
CA THR A 130 15.61 -6.65 17.37
C THR A 130 16.82 -7.54 17.63
N GLU A 131 16.85 -8.24 18.77
CA GLU A 131 17.91 -9.21 19.04
C GLU A 131 17.94 -10.37 18.02
N ALA A 132 16.80 -10.74 17.45
CA ALA A 132 16.70 -11.81 16.46
C ALA A 132 17.21 -11.40 15.06
N GLY A 133 17.16 -10.11 14.74
CA GLY A 133 17.53 -9.60 13.42
C GLY A 133 16.83 -8.28 13.07
N ILE A 134 16.88 -7.96 11.78
CA ILE A 134 16.23 -6.78 11.19
C ILE A 134 14.89 -7.21 10.58
N GLY A 135 13.78 -6.76 11.15
CA GLY A 135 12.44 -6.95 10.58
C GLY A 135 12.25 -6.09 9.34
N LEU A 136 12.02 -6.72 8.19
CA LEU A 136 11.77 -6.02 6.93
C LEU A 136 10.26 -5.75 6.75
N PRO A 137 9.84 -4.50 6.50
CA PRO A 137 8.43 -4.18 6.34
C PRO A 137 7.88 -4.63 4.98
N GLY A 138 6.56 -4.81 4.92
CA GLY A 138 5.84 -5.09 3.66
C GLY A 138 5.18 -6.47 3.55
N SER A 139 5.21 -7.28 4.61
CA SER A 139 4.47 -8.55 4.72
C SER A 139 3.72 -8.61 6.06
N PRO A 140 2.52 -9.22 6.12
CA PRO A 140 1.81 -9.48 7.38
C PRO A 140 2.65 -10.29 8.38
N LYS A 141 3.58 -11.10 7.88
CA LYS A 141 4.67 -11.70 8.65
C LYS A 141 5.98 -11.14 8.08
N PRO A 142 6.54 -10.08 8.68
CA PRO A 142 7.76 -9.46 8.16
C PRO A 142 8.90 -10.47 8.22
N PRO A 143 9.60 -10.74 7.11
CA PRO A 143 10.79 -11.58 7.16
C PRO A 143 11.85 -10.88 8.02
N VAL A 144 12.52 -11.67 8.87
CA VAL A 144 13.62 -11.20 9.71
C VAL A 144 14.91 -11.50 8.98
N LEU A 145 15.67 -10.45 8.66
CA LEU A 145 17.02 -10.57 8.14
C LEU A 145 17.98 -10.86 9.31
N PRO A 146 18.64 -12.03 9.35
CA PRO A 146 19.56 -12.38 10.42
C PRO A 146 20.76 -11.42 10.47
N TRP A 147 21.28 -11.16 11.67
CA TRP A 147 22.51 -10.38 11.82
C TRP A 147 23.74 -11.05 11.18
N THR A 148 23.75 -12.38 11.04
CA THR A 148 24.83 -13.16 10.39
C THR A 148 24.98 -12.83 8.91
N GLU A 149 23.94 -12.32 8.25
CA GLU A 149 23.97 -11.97 6.82
C GLU A 149 24.53 -10.56 6.57
N LEU A 150 24.77 -9.79 7.62
CA LEU A 150 25.17 -8.39 7.56
C LEU A 150 26.65 -8.23 7.87
N GLU A 151 27.35 -7.52 7.00
CA GLU A 151 28.73 -7.10 7.22
C GLU A 151 28.77 -5.83 8.08
N ASN A 152 27.84 -4.91 7.82
CA ASN A 152 27.77 -3.63 8.50
C ASN A 152 26.36 -3.03 8.43
N ILE A 153 26.08 -2.11 9.35
CA ILE A 153 24.86 -1.31 9.40
C ILE A 153 25.25 0.13 9.71
N ILE A 154 24.62 1.06 9.01
CA ILE A 154 24.78 2.50 9.24
C ILE A 154 23.39 3.10 9.39
N VAL A 155 23.11 3.65 10.57
CA VAL A 155 21.88 4.41 10.83
C VAL A 155 22.22 5.90 10.85
N ARG A 156 21.59 6.69 9.98
CA ARG A 156 21.69 8.16 9.94
C ARG A 156 20.31 8.79 9.95
N ALA A 157 20.27 10.11 10.12
CA ALA A 157 19.02 10.88 10.10
C ALA A 157 18.21 10.71 8.81
N ASP A 158 18.90 10.64 7.66
CA ASP A 158 18.24 10.59 6.34
C ASP A 158 18.21 9.20 5.72
N TYR A 159 19.12 8.30 6.12
CA TYR A 159 19.28 6.99 5.51
C TYR A 159 19.65 5.89 6.50
N LEU A 160 19.08 4.71 6.27
CA LEU A 160 19.51 3.45 6.83
C LEU A 160 20.19 2.63 5.72
N THR A 161 21.45 2.24 5.94
CA THR A 161 22.19 1.40 5.01
C THR A 161 22.52 0.05 5.63
N LEU A 162 22.10 -1.02 4.97
CA LEU A 162 22.40 -2.40 5.32
C LEU A 162 23.43 -2.95 4.34
N PHE A 163 24.62 -3.32 4.81
CA PHE A 163 25.65 -3.97 4.01
C PHE A 163 25.57 -5.48 4.24
N ARG A 164 25.38 -6.25 3.16
CA ARG A 164 25.29 -7.71 3.22
C ARG A 164 26.62 -8.34 2.86
N ASN A 165 26.88 -9.52 3.40
CA ASN A 165 28.10 -10.29 3.12
C ASN A 165 28.28 -10.65 1.64
N ASP A 166 27.20 -10.66 0.84
CA ASP A 166 27.24 -10.91 -0.60
C ASP A 166 27.67 -9.68 -1.43
N LYS A 167 28.29 -8.67 -0.80
CA LYS A 167 28.71 -7.39 -1.37
C LYS A 167 27.57 -6.54 -1.93
N LYS A 168 26.31 -6.87 -1.62
CA LYS A 168 25.17 -6.01 -1.91
C LYS A 168 24.90 -5.11 -0.73
N PHE A 169 24.34 -3.94 -1.01
CA PHE A 169 23.84 -3.05 0.02
C PHE A 169 22.40 -2.63 -0.28
N VAL A 170 21.64 -2.36 0.77
CA VAL A 170 20.29 -1.82 0.70
C VAL A 170 20.30 -0.49 1.45
N GLN A 171 20.00 0.59 0.73
CA GLN A 171 19.86 1.92 1.31
C GLN A 171 18.39 2.32 1.30
N LEU A 172 17.89 2.75 2.46
CA LEU A 172 16.50 3.12 2.69
C LEU A 172 16.45 4.53 3.25
N GLU A 173 15.61 5.37 2.66
CA GLU A 173 15.41 6.76 3.11
C GLU A 173 14.57 6.75 4.39
N VAL A 174 14.99 7.50 5.40
CA VAL A 174 14.24 7.66 6.65
C VAL A 174 13.15 8.72 6.43
N THR A 175 11.91 8.39 6.80
CA THR A 175 10.72 9.20 6.46
C THR A 175 10.29 10.17 7.54
N SER A 176 10.87 10.10 8.73
CA SER A 176 10.58 11.02 9.83
C SER A 176 11.86 11.47 10.52
N THR A 177 11.82 12.67 11.09
CA THR A 177 12.88 13.15 11.96
C THR A 177 13.00 12.24 13.19
N LEU A 178 14.18 11.63 13.36
CA LEU A 178 14.50 10.81 14.52
C LEU A 178 15.35 11.62 15.50
N ASP A 179 15.19 11.33 16.79
CA ASP A 179 16.06 11.88 17.84
C ASP A 179 17.52 11.44 17.58
N PRO A 180 18.50 12.37 17.57
CA PRO A 180 19.92 12.04 17.47
C PRO A 180 20.36 10.94 18.44
N GLN A 181 19.79 10.89 19.65
CA GLN A 181 20.11 9.85 20.63
C GLN A 181 19.63 8.48 20.16
N LEU A 182 18.39 8.39 19.65
CA LEU A 182 17.83 7.15 19.10
C LEU A 182 18.64 6.63 17.90
N ILE A 183 19.12 7.53 17.04
CA ILE A 183 19.98 7.18 15.90
C ILE A 183 21.29 6.57 16.40
N ALA A 184 21.95 7.22 17.37
CA ALA A 184 23.21 6.74 17.92
C ALA A 184 23.03 5.38 18.62
N ASP A 185 21.96 5.21 19.39
CA ASP A 185 21.66 3.97 20.10
C ASP A 185 21.33 2.83 19.12
N ALA A 186 20.56 3.10 18.06
CA ALA A 186 20.23 2.13 17.02
C ALA A 186 21.45 1.70 16.20
N ASP A 187 22.32 2.64 15.83
CA ASP A 187 23.58 2.36 15.11
C ASP A 187 24.53 1.51 15.97
N ALA A 188 24.71 1.91 17.23
CA ALA A 188 25.53 1.17 18.20
C ALA A 188 24.97 -0.24 18.44
N PHE A 189 23.65 -0.37 18.60
CA PHE A 189 22.98 -1.65 18.78
C PHE A 189 23.21 -2.57 17.57
N GLY A 190 22.96 -2.11 16.35
CA GLY A 190 23.14 -2.91 15.15
C GLY A 190 24.59 -3.38 14.98
N LYS A 191 25.57 -2.49 15.19
CA LYS A 191 27.00 -2.85 15.16
C LYS A 191 27.38 -3.85 16.25
N ALA A 192 26.82 -3.72 17.44
CA ALA A 192 27.05 -4.67 18.52
C ALA A 192 26.50 -6.06 18.19
N GLN A 193 25.31 -6.16 17.58
CA GLN A 193 24.74 -7.44 17.17
C GLN A 193 25.56 -8.13 16.08
N ILE A 194 26.00 -7.38 15.07
CA ILE A 194 26.88 -7.92 14.01
C ILE A 194 28.19 -8.44 14.62
N ARG A 195 28.84 -7.67 15.51
CA ARG A 195 30.09 -8.08 16.17
C ARG A 195 29.93 -9.34 17.02
N LYS A 196 28.82 -9.50 17.74
CA LYS A 196 28.54 -10.72 18.52
C LYS A 196 28.51 -11.97 17.65
N GLN A 197 28.07 -11.85 16.40
CA GLN A 197 27.94 -12.98 15.48
C GLN A 197 29.14 -13.16 14.54
N ALA A 198 30.00 -12.14 14.41
CA ALA A 198 31.22 -12.17 13.62
C ALA A 198 32.40 -12.87 14.31
N ILE A 199 32.28 -13.26 15.60
CA ILE A 199 33.32 -14.02 16.29
C ILE A 199 33.26 -15.47 15.79
N PRO A 200 34.27 -15.95 15.04
CA PRO A 200 34.38 -17.36 14.74
C PRO A 200 34.86 -18.09 16.01
N VAL A 201 34.20 -19.19 16.34
CA VAL A 201 34.85 -20.27 17.11
C VAL A 201 35.86 -20.96 16.20
#